data_AF-A0A6M3L150-F1
#
_entry.id   AF-A0A6M3L150-F1
#
_cell.length_a   1.000
_cell.length_b   1.000
_cell.length_c   1.000
_cell.angle_alpha   90.00
_cell.angle_beta   90.00
_cell.angle_gamma   90.00
#
_symmetry.space_group_name_H-M   'P 1'
#
loop_
_entity.id
_entity.type
_entity.pdbx_description
1 polymer ?
#
loop_
_entity_poly.entity_id
_entity_poly.type
_entity_poly.pdbx_seq_one_letter_code
_entity_poly.pdbx_strand_id
1 'polypeptide(L)'
;IYGVHINKEKYSKPDTVSEVFDGIWKWKPKPTIDSAICAQGIDSLAALSTEMEMKDGDKRGQRRAKEFSEGLRKTCRKVEKENWLIVCTNQEREGDSGPVTPGGKGIPYYASLRIRLTQAFPKWKIEKTISYEGKELKSLIGVMTHCRVNKSSIDRPFREADFSIIYDYGIHDVMANLQYYKETRNLSRYMAVNKSFQALEDASAHIEGKNLEGDLREMVIDLWEDVQKAFEVKRKLKVRF
;
A
#
# COMPACT_ATOMS: atom_id res chain seq x y z
N ILE A 1 -12.21 -6.73 -9.75
CA ILE A 1 -11.97 -5.29 -9.49
C ILE A 1 -10.47 -5.07 -9.63
N TYR A 2 -10.03 -4.15 -10.49
CA TYR A 2 -8.59 -3.86 -10.74
C TYR A 2 -7.73 -5.12 -10.96
N GLY A 3 -8.17 -6.03 -11.86
CA GLY A 3 -7.46 -7.29 -12.13
C GLY A 3 -7.60 -8.39 -11.07
N VAL A 4 -8.23 -8.12 -9.92
CA VAL A 4 -8.45 -9.11 -8.85
C VAL A 4 -9.84 -9.75 -8.98
N HIS A 5 -9.85 -11.09 -9.03
CA HIS A 5 -11.07 -11.91 -8.92
C HIS A 5 -11.25 -12.41 -7.48
N ILE A 6 -12.20 -11.83 -6.77
CA ILE A 6 -12.57 -12.27 -5.42
C ILE A 6 -13.93 -12.95 -5.51
N ASN A 7 -13.98 -14.24 -5.17
CA ASN A 7 -15.25 -14.95 -5.02
C ASN A 7 -16.00 -14.39 -3.80
N LYS A 8 -17.31 -14.13 -3.94
CA LYS A 8 -18.18 -13.65 -2.87
C LYS A 8 -18.13 -14.54 -1.62
N GLU A 9 -17.89 -15.84 -1.77
CA GLU A 9 -17.73 -16.78 -0.66
C GLU A 9 -16.52 -16.50 0.23
N LYS A 10 -15.51 -15.79 -0.30
CA LYS A 10 -14.32 -15.39 0.46
C LYS A 10 -14.51 -14.08 1.21
N TYR A 11 -15.70 -13.47 1.13
CA TYR A 11 -16.03 -12.22 1.82
C TYR A 11 -16.81 -12.50 3.10
N SER A 12 -16.35 -11.93 4.20
CA SER A 12 -17.02 -11.97 5.50
C SER A 12 -17.26 -10.54 5.98
N LYS A 13 -18.39 -10.31 6.67
CA LYS A 13 -18.72 -9.06 7.36
C LYS A 13 -18.71 -9.30 8.87
N PRO A 14 -17.53 -9.36 9.51
CA PRO A 14 -17.46 -9.46 10.95
C PRO A 14 -17.82 -8.11 11.57
N ASP A 15 -18.57 -8.17 12.65
CA ASP A 15 -19.03 -7.01 13.42
C ASP A 15 -18.05 -6.66 14.55
N THR A 16 -17.33 -7.67 15.05
CA THR A 16 -16.45 -7.55 16.22
C THR A 16 -14.98 -7.86 15.95
N VAL A 17 -14.11 -7.31 16.80
CA VAL A 17 -12.67 -7.60 16.78
C VAL A 17 -12.40 -9.09 16.96
N SER A 18 -13.10 -9.75 17.88
CA SER A 18 -13.01 -11.19 18.13
C SER A 18 -13.36 -12.02 16.90
N GLU A 19 -14.44 -11.69 16.20
CA GLU A 19 -14.86 -12.40 14.98
C GLU A 19 -13.81 -12.33 13.87
N VAL A 20 -13.15 -11.17 13.71
CA VAL A 20 -12.06 -11.02 12.74
C VAL A 20 -10.92 -11.98 13.05
N PHE A 21 -10.46 -11.99 14.31
CA PHE A 21 -9.38 -12.89 14.70
C PHE A 21 -9.81 -14.35 14.60
N ASP A 22 -11.00 -14.72 15.06
CA ASP A 22 -11.53 -16.07 14.91
C ASP A 22 -11.62 -16.50 13.43
N GLY A 23 -11.98 -15.57 12.55
CA GLY A 23 -11.94 -15.76 11.09
C GLY A 23 -10.54 -16.11 10.60
N ILE A 24 -9.52 -15.35 11.00
CA ILE A 24 -8.10 -15.64 10.69
C ILE A 24 -7.67 -17.00 11.29
N TRP A 25 -8.16 -17.34 12.49
CA TRP A 25 -7.83 -18.60 13.14
C TRP A 25 -8.48 -19.82 12.46
N LYS A 26 -9.68 -19.66 11.90
CA LYS A 26 -10.38 -20.69 11.13
C LYS A 26 -9.96 -20.74 9.67
N TRP A 27 -9.35 -19.67 9.16
CA TRP A 27 -8.85 -19.61 7.80
C TRP A 27 -7.79 -20.69 7.56
N LYS A 28 -7.99 -21.47 6.50
CA LYS A 28 -7.10 -22.55 6.06
C LYS A 28 -7.03 -22.49 4.54
N PRO A 29 -6.33 -21.49 3.98
CA PRO A 29 -6.22 -21.36 2.54
C PRO A 29 -5.47 -22.57 1.98
N LYS A 30 -5.91 -23.05 0.81
CA LYS A 30 -5.18 -24.06 0.04
C LYS A 30 -4.52 -23.32 -1.13
N PRO A 31 -3.20 -23.10 -1.09
CA PRO A 31 -2.51 -22.46 -2.20
C PRO A 31 -2.65 -23.34 -3.45
N THR A 32 -2.84 -22.71 -4.61
CA THR A 32 -2.97 -23.41 -5.90
C THR A 32 -1.61 -23.80 -6.49
N ILE A 33 -0.54 -23.13 -6.06
CA ILE A 33 0.86 -23.39 -6.43
C ILE A 33 1.75 -23.19 -5.19
N ASP A 34 2.88 -23.88 -5.12
CA ASP A 34 3.77 -23.87 -3.93
C ASP A 34 4.32 -22.49 -3.60
N SER A 35 4.46 -21.60 -4.59
CA SER A 35 4.94 -20.22 -4.41
C SER A 35 3.83 -19.22 -4.08
N ALA A 36 2.56 -19.64 -3.98
CA ALA A 36 1.46 -18.72 -3.74
C ALA A 36 1.49 -18.20 -2.29
N ILE A 37 1.50 -16.88 -2.15
CA ILE A 37 1.32 -16.22 -0.86
C ILE A 37 -0.18 -16.17 -0.56
N CYS A 38 -0.58 -16.71 0.59
CA CYS A 38 -1.95 -16.60 1.06
C CYS A 38 -2.13 -15.27 1.80
N ALA A 39 -3.00 -14.39 1.29
CA ALA A 39 -3.29 -13.10 1.90
C ALA A 39 -4.74 -12.95 2.38
N GLN A 40 -4.93 -12.24 3.50
CA GLN A 40 -6.23 -11.82 4.00
C GLN A 40 -6.26 -10.30 4.21
N GLY A 41 -7.26 -9.65 3.61
CA GLY A 41 -7.50 -8.21 3.73
C GLY A 41 -8.58 -7.91 4.78
N ILE A 42 -8.34 -6.92 5.63
CA ILE A 42 -9.30 -6.41 6.62
C ILE A 42 -9.54 -4.92 6.32
N ASP A 43 -10.75 -4.58 5.92
CA ASP A 43 -11.16 -3.22 5.58
C ASP A 43 -12.44 -2.82 6.35
N SER A 44 -12.40 -2.00 7.39
CA SER A 44 -11.22 -1.41 8.07
C SER A 44 -11.22 -1.73 9.56
N LEU A 45 -10.05 -1.67 10.20
CA LEU A 45 -9.94 -1.91 11.66
C LEU A 45 -10.70 -0.87 12.50
N ALA A 46 -10.94 0.32 11.95
CA ALA A 46 -11.68 1.38 12.62
C ALA A 46 -13.17 1.07 12.77
N ALA A 47 -13.74 0.25 11.88
CA ALA A 47 -15.16 -0.08 11.87
C ALA A 47 -15.54 -1.14 12.92
N LEU A 48 -14.56 -1.92 13.39
CA LEU A 48 -14.80 -3.03 14.31
C LEU A 48 -15.12 -2.52 15.72
N SER A 49 -16.18 -3.08 16.31
CA SER A 49 -16.56 -2.83 17.70
C SER A 49 -16.18 -4.02 18.58
N THR A 50 -16.30 -3.88 19.90
CA THR A 50 -16.22 -5.03 20.82
C THR A 50 -17.63 -5.58 21.08
N GLU A 51 -17.77 -6.88 21.38
CA GLU A 51 -19.07 -7.51 21.68
C GLU A 51 -19.83 -6.77 22.79
N MET A 52 -19.09 -6.25 23.79
CA MET A 52 -19.66 -5.55 24.92
C MET A 52 -20.01 -4.08 24.59
N GLU A 53 -19.25 -3.42 23.70
CA GLU A 53 -19.62 -2.09 23.18
C GLU A 53 -20.95 -2.14 22.40
N MET A 54 -21.25 -3.26 21.73
CA MET A 54 -22.53 -3.46 21.05
C MET A 54 -23.70 -3.70 22.01
N LYS A 55 -23.46 -4.32 23.18
CA LYS A 55 -24.51 -4.64 24.17
C LYS A 55 -24.85 -3.49 25.11
N ASP A 56 -23.84 -2.78 25.61
CA ASP A 56 -24.00 -1.87 26.76
C ASP A 56 -24.06 -0.38 26.40
N GLY A 57 -23.94 -0.01 25.11
CA GLY A 57 -24.09 1.37 24.67
C GLY A 57 -23.12 2.35 25.33
N ASP A 58 -21.84 2.30 24.92
CA ASP A 58 -20.75 3.29 25.15
C ASP A 58 -20.01 3.18 26.52
N LYS A 59 -18.66 3.17 26.65
CA LYS A 59 -17.74 4.34 26.55
C LYS A 59 -16.23 4.03 26.60
N ARG A 60 -15.74 2.81 26.29
CA ARG A 60 -14.30 2.48 26.53
C ARG A 60 -13.58 1.87 25.32
N GLY A 61 -13.08 2.74 24.44
CA GLY A 61 -12.08 2.38 23.42
C GLY A 61 -10.80 1.73 23.97
N GLN A 62 -10.56 1.79 25.29
CA GLN A 62 -9.51 1.02 25.98
C GLN A 62 -9.69 -0.50 25.84
N ARG A 63 -10.94 -1.00 25.82
CA ARG A 63 -11.21 -2.44 25.68
C ARG A 63 -10.92 -2.93 24.27
N ARG A 64 -11.35 -2.16 23.27
CA ARG A 64 -11.01 -2.40 21.87
C ARG A 64 -9.49 -2.53 21.67
N ALA A 65 -8.72 -1.63 22.26
CA ALA A 65 -7.26 -1.70 22.21
C ALA A 65 -6.67 -2.96 22.87
N LYS A 66 -7.29 -3.44 23.96
CA LYS A 66 -6.88 -4.67 24.66
C LYS A 66 -7.17 -5.91 23.81
N GLU A 67 -8.39 -6.03 23.27
CA GLU A 67 -8.77 -7.15 22.39
C GLU A 67 -7.89 -7.22 21.14
N PHE A 68 -7.61 -6.07 20.49
CA PHE A 68 -6.66 -6.04 19.39
C PHE A 68 -5.27 -6.52 19.80
N SER A 69 -4.76 -6.08 20.96
CA SER A 69 -3.42 -6.46 21.43
C SER A 69 -3.33 -7.96 21.74
N GLU A 70 -4.37 -8.54 22.32
CA GLU A 70 -4.46 -9.97 22.61
C GLU A 70 -4.59 -10.80 21.33
N GLY A 71 -5.49 -10.40 20.43
CA GLY A 71 -5.73 -11.04 19.14
C GLY A 71 -4.48 -11.03 18.25
N LEU A 72 -3.83 -9.86 18.11
CA LEU A 72 -2.59 -9.72 17.34
C LEU A 72 -1.47 -10.57 17.94
N ARG A 73 -1.27 -10.53 19.25
CA ARG A 73 -0.21 -11.32 19.92
C ARG A 73 -0.32 -12.81 19.60
N LYS A 74 -1.53 -13.36 19.67
CA LYS A 74 -1.79 -14.77 19.34
C LYS A 74 -1.59 -15.02 17.85
N THR A 75 -2.13 -14.14 17.01
CA THR A 75 -2.21 -14.32 15.55
C THR A 75 -0.85 -14.16 14.87
N CYS A 76 0.03 -13.26 15.33
CA CYS A 76 1.35 -13.04 14.74
C CYS A 76 2.18 -14.32 14.61
N ARG A 77 2.19 -15.17 15.64
CA ARG A 77 2.93 -16.46 15.61
C ARG A 77 2.35 -17.43 14.58
N LYS A 78 1.04 -17.42 14.41
CA LYS A 78 0.36 -18.26 13.42
C LYS A 78 0.66 -17.77 12.00
N VAL A 79 0.57 -16.46 11.78
CA VAL A 79 0.87 -15.82 10.49
C VAL A 79 2.28 -16.16 10.01
N GLU A 80 3.26 -16.10 10.92
CA GLU A 80 4.64 -16.49 10.63
C GLU A 80 4.75 -17.99 10.27
N LYS A 81 4.18 -18.87 11.10
CA LYS A 81 4.25 -20.32 10.89
C LYS A 81 3.60 -20.76 9.58
N GLU A 82 2.47 -20.16 9.23
CA GLU A 82 1.68 -20.52 8.05
C GLU A 82 2.07 -19.71 6.80
N ASN A 83 3.07 -18.81 6.91
CA ASN A 83 3.52 -17.92 5.85
C ASN A 83 2.38 -17.11 5.21
N TRP A 84 1.56 -16.48 6.05
CA TRP A 84 0.43 -15.67 5.61
C TRP A 84 0.77 -14.18 5.55
N LEU A 85 0.05 -13.45 4.70
CA LEU A 85 0.06 -11.99 4.67
C LEU A 85 -1.27 -11.45 5.16
N ILE A 86 -1.26 -10.66 6.23
CA ILE A 86 -2.46 -9.95 6.70
C ILE A 86 -2.30 -8.47 6.39
N VAL A 87 -3.23 -7.93 5.61
CA VAL A 87 -3.28 -6.52 5.23
C VAL A 87 -4.48 -5.88 5.88
N CYS A 88 -4.25 -4.83 6.67
CA CYS A 88 -5.32 -4.11 7.34
C CYS A 88 -5.33 -2.65 6.89
N THR A 89 -6.50 -2.14 6.53
CA THR A 89 -6.69 -0.69 6.35
C THR A 89 -7.08 -0.06 7.68
N ASN A 90 -6.67 1.18 7.89
CA ASN A 90 -7.08 1.97 9.02
C ASN A 90 -7.22 3.43 8.62
N GLN A 91 -8.05 4.17 9.34
CA GLN A 91 -8.29 5.59 9.08
C GLN A 91 -7.52 6.43 10.11
N GLU A 92 -6.90 7.51 9.65
CA GLU A 92 -6.35 8.52 10.56
C GLU A 92 -7.48 9.39 11.09
N ARG A 93 -7.42 9.72 12.39
CA ARG A 93 -8.27 10.72 13.03
C ARG A 93 -7.39 11.83 13.58
N GLU A 94 -7.94 13.03 13.68
CA GLU A 94 -7.28 14.12 14.40
C GLU A 94 -7.20 13.77 15.88
N GLY A 95 -5.99 13.91 16.44
CA GLY A 95 -5.73 13.82 17.86
C GLY A 95 -4.94 15.03 18.34
N ASP A 96 -4.91 15.24 19.65
CA ASP A 96 -4.34 16.44 20.28
C ASP A 96 -2.86 16.69 19.95
N SER A 97 -2.12 15.65 19.55
CA SER A 97 -0.69 15.73 19.20
C SER A 97 -0.39 15.28 17.77
N GLY A 98 -1.41 15.33 16.90
CA GLY A 98 -1.33 14.91 15.49
C GLY A 98 -2.17 13.67 15.17
N PRO A 99 -2.04 13.13 13.94
CA PRO A 99 -2.88 12.05 13.47
C PRO A 99 -2.73 10.76 14.30
N VAL A 100 -3.84 10.22 14.78
CA VAL A 100 -3.91 8.96 15.54
C VAL A 100 -4.73 7.91 14.80
N THR A 101 -4.43 6.62 15.03
CA THR A 101 -5.18 5.51 14.42
C THR A 101 -6.04 4.80 15.47
N PRO A 102 -7.33 4.52 15.18
CA PRO A 102 -8.19 3.72 16.04
C PRO A 102 -7.64 2.30 16.28
N GLY A 103 -8.00 1.69 17.41
CA GLY A 103 -7.55 0.34 17.81
C GLY A 103 -6.36 0.31 18.79
N GLY A 104 -5.93 1.49 19.25
CA GLY A 104 -4.91 1.63 20.29
C GLY A 104 -3.47 1.50 19.80
N LYS A 105 -2.51 1.65 20.72
CA LYS A 105 -1.07 1.66 20.39
C LYS A 105 -0.50 0.29 20.00
N GLY A 106 -1.25 -0.80 20.20
CA GLY A 106 -0.79 -2.18 19.96
C GLY A 106 -0.56 -2.51 18.48
N ILE A 107 -1.44 -2.08 17.59
CA ILE A 107 -1.35 -2.35 16.15
C ILE A 107 0.01 -1.92 15.57
N PRO A 108 0.51 -0.69 15.84
CA PRO A 108 1.85 -0.29 15.42
C PRO A 108 2.99 -1.21 15.84
N TYR A 109 2.90 -1.88 16.99
CA TYR A 109 3.96 -2.78 17.46
C TYR A 109 3.96 -4.11 16.73
N TYR A 110 2.80 -4.68 16.42
CA TYR A 110 2.68 -5.98 15.77
C TYR A 110 2.76 -5.93 14.23
N ALA A 111 2.53 -4.78 13.60
CA ALA A 111 2.68 -4.63 12.16
C ALA A 111 4.16 -4.62 11.73
N SER A 112 4.56 -5.48 10.78
CA SER A 112 5.91 -5.48 10.21
C SER A 112 6.15 -4.29 9.27
N LEU A 113 5.10 -3.87 8.55
CA LEU A 113 5.11 -2.71 7.67
C LEU A 113 3.95 -1.78 8.04
N ARG A 114 4.21 -0.47 8.07
CA ARG A 114 3.17 0.56 8.16
C ARG A 114 3.36 1.53 7.02
N ILE A 115 2.38 1.55 6.14
CA ILE A 115 2.33 2.43 4.99
C ILE A 115 1.26 3.47 5.25
N ARG A 116 1.64 4.74 5.15
CA ARG A 116 0.73 5.87 5.23
C ARG A 116 0.50 6.38 3.82
N LEU A 117 -0.76 6.46 3.43
CA LEU A 117 -1.19 6.99 2.14
C LEU A 117 -1.89 8.33 2.38
N THR A 118 -1.44 9.37 1.70
CA THR A 118 -2.05 10.70 1.71
C THR A 118 -2.16 11.24 0.30
N GLN A 119 -2.98 12.27 0.09
CA GLN A 119 -2.95 13.00 -1.18
C GLN A 119 -1.58 13.66 -1.37
N ALA A 120 -1.03 13.60 -2.59
CA ALA A 120 0.22 14.26 -2.91
C ALA A 120 0.08 15.79 -2.92
N PHE A 121 1.09 16.50 -2.42
CA PHE A 121 1.10 17.97 -2.37
C PHE A 121 2.14 18.51 -3.37
N PRO A 122 1.88 19.59 -4.12
CA PRO A 122 0.72 20.49 -4.07
C PRO A 122 -0.46 20.12 -4.98
N LYS A 123 -0.26 19.23 -5.97
CA LYS A 123 -1.28 18.90 -6.97
C LYS A 123 -1.62 17.41 -6.94
N TRP A 124 -2.69 17.03 -6.23
CA TRP A 124 -3.13 15.63 -6.20
C TRP A 124 -4.14 15.27 -7.29
N LYS A 125 -4.82 16.25 -7.90
CA LYS A 125 -5.88 15.97 -8.89
C LYS A 125 -5.29 15.68 -10.26
N ILE A 126 -5.70 14.56 -10.85
CA ILE A 126 -5.42 14.22 -12.25
C ILE A 126 -6.70 14.46 -13.03
N GLU A 127 -6.73 15.54 -13.80
CA GLU A 127 -7.90 15.98 -14.56
C GLU A 127 -7.65 15.82 -16.05
N LYS A 128 -8.66 15.32 -16.77
CA LYS A 128 -8.64 15.24 -18.23
C LYS A 128 -9.68 16.20 -18.79
N THR A 129 -9.25 16.99 -19.76
CA THR A 129 -10.15 17.86 -20.54
C THR A 129 -10.37 17.20 -21.89
N ILE A 130 -11.62 17.07 -22.30
CA ILE A 130 -12.01 16.60 -23.63
C ILE A 130 -12.88 17.67 -24.29
N SER A 131 -12.79 17.79 -25.61
CA SER A 131 -13.76 18.55 -26.40
C SER A 131 -14.81 17.58 -26.93
N TYR A 132 -16.07 17.79 -26.55
CA TYR A 132 -17.21 17.00 -27.02
C TYR A 132 -18.28 17.96 -27.55
N GLU A 133 -18.62 17.83 -28.84
CA GLU A 133 -19.60 18.69 -29.52
C GLU A 133 -19.33 20.20 -29.33
N GLY A 134 -18.05 20.59 -29.38
CA GLY A 134 -17.62 21.99 -29.22
C GLY A 134 -17.65 22.51 -27.78
N LYS A 135 -17.96 21.66 -26.79
CA LYS A 135 -17.86 21.99 -25.36
C LYS A 135 -16.65 21.32 -24.74
N GLU A 136 -15.87 22.10 -24.00
CA GLU A 136 -14.82 21.56 -23.14
C GLU A 136 -15.42 20.95 -21.88
N LEU A 137 -15.22 19.66 -21.68
CA LEU A 137 -15.63 18.91 -20.50
C LEU A 137 -14.38 18.53 -19.71
N LYS A 138 -14.38 18.84 -18.41
CA LYS A 138 -13.31 18.46 -17.49
C LYS A 138 -13.81 17.41 -16.52
N SER A 139 -13.05 16.34 -16.36
CA SER A 139 -13.34 15.29 -15.38
C SER A 139 -12.10 14.90 -14.60
N LEU A 140 -12.29 14.61 -13.32
CA LEU A 140 -11.26 14.02 -12.47
C LEU A 140 -11.13 12.54 -12.84
N ILE A 141 -10.00 12.17 -13.41
CA ILE A 141 -9.73 10.80 -13.89
C ILE A 141 -8.84 10.01 -12.92
N GLY A 142 -8.29 10.66 -11.91
CA GLY A 142 -7.47 9.99 -10.91
C GLY A 142 -6.90 10.93 -9.86
N VAL A 143 -6.10 10.36 -8.97
CA VAL A 143 -5.45 11.05 -7.86
C VAL A 143 -3.98 10.67 -7.75
N MET A 144 -3.12 11.65 -7.52
CA MET A 144 -1.73 11.42 -7.13
C MET A 144 -1.70 11.23 -5.61
N THR A 145 -1.15 10.09 -5.20
CA THR A 145 -1.08 9.59 -3.83
C THR A 145 0.36 9.59 -3.38
N HIS A 146 0.63 10.23 -2.25
CA HIS A 146 1.88 10.18 -1.54
C HIS A 146 1.88 9.00 -0.57
N CYS A 147 2.89 8.15 -0.69
CA CYS A 147 3.07 6.96 0.13
C CYS A 147 4.33 7.10 0.97
N ARG A 148 4.19 6.90 2.29
CA ARG A 148 5.29 6.93 3.24
C ARG A 148 5.34 5.68 4.08
N VAL A 149 6.51 5.05 4.17
CA VAL A 149 6.75 3.91 5.04
C VAL A 149 7.09 4.40 6.45
N ASN A 150 6.08 4.48 7.33
CA ASN A 150 6.26 4.93 8.72
C ASN A 150 6.95 3.89 9.61
N LYS A 151 6.87 2.60 9.25
CA LYS A 151 7.56 1.52 9.95
C LYS A 151 7.92 0.44 8.95
N SER A 152 9.13 -0.07 9.05
CA SER A 152 9.54 -1.30 8.38
C SER A 152 10.43 -2.12 9.30
N SER A 153 10.07 -3.39 9.46
CA SER A 153 10.87 -4.43 10.11
C SER A 153 11.65 -5.28 9.11
N ILE A 154 11.51 -5.01 7.81
CA ILE A 154 12.08 -5.82 6.72
C ILE A 154 13.16 -5.04 5.97
N ASP A 155 13.08 -3.70 5.95
CA ASP A 155 14.01 -2.81 5.25
C ASP A 155 14.07 -1.44 5.94
N ARG A 156 14.85 -0.49 5.38
CA ARG A 156 15.00 0.88 5.86
C ARG A 156 13.63 1.59 5.92
N PRO A 157 13.20 2.09 7.09
CA PRO A 157 11.96 2.85 7.23
C PRO A 157 12.09 4.27 6.65
N PHE A 158 10.97 4.99 6.59
CA PHE A 158 10.85 6.39 6.15
C PHE A 158 11.15 6.66 4.68
N ARG A 159 11.08 5.63 3.85
CA ARG A 159 11.04 5.81 2.39
C ARG A 159 9.69 6.37 1.97
N GLU A 160 9.73 7.20 0.94
CA GLU A 160 8.58 7.90 0.38
C GLU A 160 8.53 7.69 -1.13
N ALA A 161 7.33 7.60 -1.68
CA ALA A 161 7.09 7.46 -3.11
C ALA A 161 5.73 8.07 -3.46
N ASP A 162 5.70 8.86 -4.53
CA ASP A 162 4.45 9.38 -5.10
C ASP A 162 4.06 8.51 -6.31
N PHE A 163 2.77 8.18 -6.41
CA PHE A 163 2.24 7.45 -7.55
C PHE A 163 0.81 7.86 -7.87
N SER A 164 0.40 7.66 -9.12
CA SER A 164 -0.95 7.92 -9.58
C SER A 164 -1.86 6.71 -9.40
N ILE A 165 -3.07 6.98 -8.91
CA ILE A 165 -4.20 6.04 -8.91
C ILE A 165 -5.21 6.60 -9.91
N ILE A 166 -5.38 5.89 -11.02
CA ILE A 166 -6.36 6.23 -12.06
C ILE A 166 -7.65 5.46 -11.77
N TYR A 167 -8.80 6.14 -11.82
CA TYR A 167 -10.08 5.49 -11.58
C TYR A 167 -10.33 4.42 -12.64
N ASP A 168 -10.96 3.31 -12.22
CA ASP A 168 -11.23 2.12 -13.04
C ASP A 168 -10.00 1.32 -13.53
N TYR A 169 -8.80 1.91 -13.47
CA TYR A 169 -7.53 1.23 -13.75
C TYR A 169 -6.81 0.74 -12.49
N GLY A 170 -6.71 1.59 -11.46
CA GLY A 170 -5.92 1.34 -10.25
C GLY A 170 -4.59 2.08 -10.25
N ILE A 171 -3.54 1.47 -9.69
CA ILE A 171 -2.19 2.06 -9.66
C ILE A 171 -1.59 1.99 -11.06
N HIS A 172 -1.17 3.14 -11.60
CA HIS A 172 -0.54 3.19 -12.92
C HIS A 172 0.97 2.97 -12.84
N ASP A 173 1.37 1.71 -12.68
CA ASP A 173 2.75 1.30 -12.41
C ASP A 173 3.73 1.74 -13.53
N VAL A 174 3.34 1.59 -14.80
CA VAL A 174 4.14 2.01 -15.96
C VAL A 174 4.48 3.51 -15.90
N MET A 175 3.49 4.37 -15.66
CA MET A 175 3.71 5.82 -15.55
C MET A 175 4.59 6.17 -14.34
N ALA A 176 4.36 5.53 -13.20
CA ALA A 176 5.16 5.75 -12.00
C ALA A 176 6.64 5.38 -12.23
N ASN A 177 6.90 4.24 -12.86
CA ASN A 177 8.24 3.76 -13.21
C ASN A 177 8.95 4.68 -14.21
N LEU A 178 8.25 5.13 -15.26
CA LEU A 178 8.79 6.09 -16.22
C LEU A 178 9.14 7.44 -15.58
N GLN A 179 8.27 7.92 -14.68
CA GLN A 179 8.48 9.17 -13.96
C GLN A 179 9.70 9.06 -13.04
N TYR A 180 9.76 8.02 -12.22
CA TYR A 180 10.88 7.77 -11.30
C TYR A 180 12.21 7.66 -12.04
N TYR A 181 12.24 6.93 -13.16
CA TYR A 181 13.46 6.76 -13.97
C TYR A 181 13.95 8.10 -14.51
N LYS A 182 13.03 8.91 -15.07
CA LYS A 182 13.34 10.23 -15.62
C LYS A 182 13.88 11.18 -14.55
N GLU A 183 13.21 11.28 -13.40
CA GLU A 183 13.59 12.19 -12.32
C GLU A 183 14.94 11.80 -11.70
N THR A 184 15.12 10.51 -11.41
CA THR A 184 16.35 10.00 -10.78
C THR A 184 17.58 10.18 -11.66
N ARG A 185 17.43 10.06 -12.99
CA ARG A 185 18.50 10.28 -13.97
C ARG A 185 18.58 11.73 -14.48
N ASN A 186 17.70 12.62 -14.02
CA ASN A 186 17.57 14.00 -14.49
C ASN A 186 17.45 14.12 -16.03
N LEU A 187 16.59 13.30 -16.63
CA LEU A 187 16.38 13.28 -18.09
C LEU A 187 15.31 14.29 -18.53
N SER A 188 15.50 14.87 -19.71
CA SER A 188 14.53 15.78 -20.33
C SER A 188 13.35 15.04 -20.98
N ARG A 189 13.52 13.76 -21.31
CA ARG A 189 12.56 12.90 -22.02
C ARG A 189 12.30 11.62 -21.23
N TYR A 190 11.14 11.01 -21.43
CA TYR A 190 10.81 9.70 -20.85
C TYR A 190 11.49 8.59 -21.65
N MET A 191 12.32 7.79 -20.99
CA MET A 191 12.97 6.64 -21.61
C MET A 191 12.10 5.40 -21.44
N ALA A 192 11.46 4.98 -22.53
CA ALA A 192 10.63 3.78 -22.60
C ALA A 192 11.44 2.61 -23.19
N VAL A 193 12.40 2.12 -22.39
CA VAL A 193 13.33 1.01 -22.71
C VAL A 193 14.23 1.29 -23.92
N ASN A 194 13.70 1.20 -25.14
CA ASN A 194 14.43 1.35 -26.39
C ASN A 194 14.19 2.68 -27.11
N LYS A 195 13.25 3.50 -26.62
CA LYS A 195 12.86 4.75 -27.28
C LYS A 195 12.58 5.84 -26.27
N SER A 196 12.83 7.10 -26.65
CA SER A 196 12.52 8.26 -25.81
C SER A 196 11.33 9.07 -26.33
N PHE A 197 10.50 9.52 -25.40
CA PHE A 197 9.27 10.26 -25.66
C PHE A 197 9.25 11.59 -24.89
N GLN A 198 8.51 12.56 -25.38
CA GLN A 198 8.38 13.87 -24.73
C GLN A 198 7.23 13.87 -23.72
N ALA A 199 6.08 13.30 -24.09
CA ALA A 199 4.93 13.13 -23.22
C ALA A 199 5.00 11.78 -22.46
N LEU A 200 4.45 11.76 -21.25
CA LEU A 200 4.39 10.57 -20.40
C LEU A 200 3.40 9.56 -20.96
N GLU A 201 2.29 10.05 -21.49
CA GLU A 201 1.21 9.28 -22.08
C GLU A 201 1.69 8.49 -23.30
N ASP A 202 2.49 9.12 -24.18
CA ASP A 202 3.06 8.45 -25.36
C ASP A 202 4.06 7.35 -24.96
N ALA A 203 4.87 7.62 -23.92
CA ALA A 203 5.81 6.65 -23.38
C ALA A 203 5.08 5.43 -22.80
N SER A 204 4.03 5.68 -22.00
CA SER A 204 3.20 4.64 -21.41
C SER A 204 2.53 3.79 -22.49
N ALA A 205 1.91 4.43 -23.48
CA ALA A 205 1.25 3.73 -24.59
C ALA A 205 2.21 2.86 -25.41
N HIS A 206 3.47 3.27 -25.59
CA HIS A 206 4.47 2.45 -26.26
C HIS A 206 4.89 1.23 -25.44
N ILE A 207 5.02 1.37 -24.12
CA ILE A 207 5.35 0.25 -23.22
C ILE A 207 4.22 -0.77 -23.23
N GLU A 208 2.98 -0.33 -23.00
CA GLU A 208 1.80 -1.19 -22.96
C GLU A 208 1.52 -1.81 -24.34
N GLY A 209 1.64 -1.03 -25.42
CA GLY A 209 1.42 -1.52 -26.78
C GLY A 209 2.44 -2.56 -27.25
N LYS A 210 3.61 -2.65 -26.61
CA LYS A 210 4.68 -3.61 -26.94
C LYS A 210 4.89 -4.69 -25.87
N ASN A 211 4.12 -4.68 -24.79
CA ASN A 211 4.29 -5.54 -23.63
C ASN A 211 5.71 -5.48 -23.02
N LEU A 212 6.25 -4.25 -22.87
CA LEU A 212 7.60 -4.01 -22.33
C LEU A 212 7.59 -3.66 -20.83
N GLU A 213 6.51 -3.97 -20.12
CA GLU A 213 6.34 -3.63 -18.69
C GLU A 213 7.39 -4.34 -17.83
N GLY A 214 7.73 -5.59 -18.18
CA GLY A 214 8.79 -6.35 -17.51
C GLY A 214 10.16 -5.70 -17.66
N ASP A 215 10.53 -5.33 -18.88
CA ASP A 215 11.82 -4.70 -19.16
C ASP A 215 11.95 -3.33 -18.48
N LEU A 216 10.86 -2.53 -18.49
CA LEU A 216 10.81 -1.26 -17.78
C LEU A 216 10.99 -1.47 -16.27
N ARG A 217 10.32 -2.48 -15.71
CA ARG A 217 10.42 -2.81 -14.28
C ARG A 217 11.84 -3.18 -13.89
N GLU A 218 12.49 -4.09 -14.61
CA GLU A 218 13.87 -4.49 -14.31
C GLU A 218 14.84 -3.29 -14.45
N MET A 219 14.69 -2.49 -15.51
CA MET A 219 15.49 -1.27 -15.69
C MET A 219 15.37 -0.28 -14.52
N VAL A 220 14.16 -0.17 -13.94
CA VAL A 220 13.91 0.70 -12.78
C VAL A 220 14.43 0.09 -11.48
N ILE A 221 14.32 -1.23 -11.31
CA ILE A 221 14.89 -1.94 -10.17
C ILE A 221 16.41 -1.78 -10.14
N ASP A 222 17.09 -2.00 -11.27
CA ASP A 222 18.54 -1.82 -11.40
C ASP A 222 18.97 -0.40 -11.01
N LEU A 223 18.27 0.61 -11.54
CA LEU A 223 18.51 1.99 -11.18
C LEU A 223 18.32 2.24 -9.68
N TRP A 224 17.25 1.71 -9.11
CA TRP A 224 16.96 1.87 -7.70
C TRP A 224 18.06 1.24 -6.83
N GLU A 225 18.49 0.02 -7.15
CA GLU A 225 19.57 -0.67 -6.45
C GLU A 225 20.90 0.10 -6.53
N ASP A 226 21.25 0.63 -7.70
CA ASP A 226 22.44 1.43 -7.89
C ASP A 226 22.43 2.69 -7.02
N VAL A 227 21.27 3.36 -6.96
CA VAL A 227 21.07 4.50 -6.06
C VAL A 227 21.18 4.08 -4.59
N GLN A 228 20.61 2.93 -4.20
CA GLN A 228 20.72 2.44 -2.82
C GLN A 228 22.16 2.10 -2.42
N LYS A 229 22.94 1.49 -3.31
CA LYS A 229 24.36 1.18 -3.10
C LYS A 229 25.18 2.46 -2.88
N ALA A 230 24.86 3.54 -3.59
CA ALA A 230 25.51 4.83 -3.40
C ALA A 230 25.29 5.43 -2.00
N PHE A 231 24.17 5.10 -1.33
CA PHE A 231 23.90 5.52 0.04
C PHE A 231 24.56 4.65 1.12
N GLU A 232 25.19 3.52 0.76
CA GLU A 232 25.84 2.65 1.75
C GLU A 232 27.13 3.26 2.29
N VAL A 233 27.11 3.66 3.56
CA VAL A 233 28.29 4.18 4.23
C VAL A 233 29.18 3.01 4.68
N LYS A 234 30.29 2.76 3.99
CA LYS A 234 31.33 1.81 4.43
C LYS A 234 31.99 2.32 5.71
N ARG A 235 31.56 1.81 6.87
CA ARG A 235 32.18 2.11 8.17
C ARG A 235 33.02 0.94 8.65
N LYS A 236 34.16 1.24 9.29
CA LYS A 236 34.93 0.23 10.04
C LYS A 236 34.04 -0.35 11.14
N LEU A 237 34.07 -1.67 11.31
CA LEU A 237 33.37 -2.35 12.40
C LEU A 237 33.84 -1.77 13.73
N LYS A 238 32.90 -1.43 14.62
CA LYS A 238 33.23 -1.02 15.98
C LYS A 238 33.81 -2.24 16.70
N VAL A 239 35.12 -2.22 16.94
CA VAL A 239 35.76 -3.16 17.86
C VAL A 239 35.27 -2.79 19.26
N ARG A 240 34.54 -3.70 19.89
CA ARG A 240 34.19 -3.56 21.31
C ARG A 240 35.39 -4.05 22.12
N PHE A 241 35.85 -3.24 23.06
CA PHE A 241 36.82 -3.65 24.07
C PHE A 241 36.16 -4.57 25.10
#